data_AF-A0A920GM82-F1
#
_entry.id   AF-A0A920GM82-F1
#
_cell.length_a   1.000
_cell.length_b   1.000
_cell.length_c   1.000
_cell.angle_alpha   90.00
_cell.angle_beta   90.00
_cell.angle_gamma   90.00
#
_symmetry.space_group_name_H-M   'P 1'
#
loop_
_entity.id
_entity.type
_entity.pdbx_description
1 polymer ?
#
loop_
_entity_poly.entity_id
_entity_poly.type
_entity_poly.pdbx_seq_one_letter_code
_entity_poly.pdbx_strand_id
1 'polypeptide(L)'
;MEVFYNFEKVIEKSIQSSNTLYHNAVIIVLPIVSILFFMNLGIGFITKSAPQLNLFSFGFPLTILGTFFALYFSVDALQFVFSGLIDEAIGYLRNILEVSPNG
;
A
#
# COMPACT_ATOMS: atom_id res chain seq x y z
N MET A 1 38.29 16.12 -12.37
CA MET A 1 38.61 14.70 -12.16
C MET A 1 38.88 14.59 -10.68
N GLU A 2 37.96 14.21 -9.79
CA GLU A 2 36.88 13.22 -9.87
C GLU A 2 35.58 13.76 -9.25
N VAL A 3 34.46 13.58 -9.96
CA VAL A 3 33.10 13.76 -9.43
C VAL A 3 32.75 12.46 -8.71
N PHE A 4 33.21 12.30 -7.47
CA PHE A 4 32.78 11.19 -6.64
C PHE A 4 31.39 11.52 -6.09
N TYR A 5 30.37 10.85 -6.63
CA TYR A 5 29.11 10.70 -5.90
C TYR A 5 29.44 10.20 -4.49
N ASN A 6 28.92 10.89 -3.47
CA ASN A 6 29.03 10.40 -2.11
C ASN A 6 28.05 9.23 -1.95
N PHE A 7 28.51 8.03 -2.33
CA PHE A 7 27.72 6.79 -2.33
C PHE A 7 27.11 6.50 -0.95
N GLU A 8 27.81 6.89 0.12
CA GLU A 8 27.30 6.79 1.49
C GLU A 8 26.02 7.62 1.68
N LYS A 9 26.02 8.88 1.25
CA LYS A 9 24.81 9.74 1.28
C LYS A 9 23.67 9.21 0.40
N VAL A 10 23.98 8.65 -0.76
CA VAL A 10 22.96 8.05 -1.65
C VAL A 10 22.33 6.83 -0.98
N ILE A 11 23.13 5.97 -0.35
CA ILE A 11 22.65 4.79 0.39
C ILE A 11 21.78 5.22 1.57
N GLU A 12 22.21 6.21 2.35
CA GLU A 12 21.45 6.75 3.48
C GLU A 12 20.07 7.26 3.06
N LYS A 13 20.02 8.11 2.03
CA LYS A 13 18.75 8.64 1.49
C LYS A 13 17.85 7.53 0.91
N SER A 14 18.44 6.50 0.30
CA SER A 14 17.69 5.37 -0.27
C SER A 14 17.03 4.50 0.80
N ILE A 15 17.73 4.26 1.91
CA ILE A 15 17.18 3.55 3.08
C ILE A 15 16.03 4.34 3.69
N GLN A 16 16.21 5.66 3.85
CA GLN A 16 15.15 6.52 4.38
C GLN A 16 13.90 6.52 3.48
N SER A 17 14.07 6.61 2.16
CA SER A 17 12.97 6.57 1.18
C SER A 17 12.21 5.24 1.24
N SER A 18 12.93 4.13 1.49
CA SER A 18 12.33 2.81 1.65
C SER A 18 11.44 2.74 2.90
N ASN A 19 11.86 3.35 4.02
CA ASN A 19 11.04 3.40 5.23
C ASN A 19 9.71 4.14 5.00
N THR A 20 9.75 5.28 4.30
CA THR A 20 8.52 6.03 3.98
C THR A 20 7.62 5.25 3.02
N LEU A 21 8.20 4.55 2.04
CA LEU A 21 7.45 3.68 1.13
C LEU A 21 6.67 2.61 1.89
N TYR A 22 7.31 1.89 2.81
CA TYR A 22 6.64 0.86 3.62
C TYR A 22 5.54 1.45 4.50
N HIS A 23 5.83 2.58 5.16
CA HIS A 23 4.85 3.28 6.00
C HIS A 23 3.59 3.67 5.21
N ASN A 24 3.78 4.30 4.04
CA ASN A 24 2.69 4.69 3.16
C ASN A 24 1.92 3.46 2.66
N ALA A 25 2.61 2.41 2.19
CA ALA A 25 1.97 1.19 1.70
C ALA A 25 1.07 0.54 2.76
N VAL A 26 1.52 0.49 4.01
CA VAL A 26 0.73 -0.06 5.12
C VAL A 26 -0.53 0.78 5.36
N ILE A 27 -0.42 2.11 5.44
CA ILE A 27 -1.57 3.00 5.66
C ILE A 27 -2.59 2.87 4.53
N ILE A 28 -2.13 2.80 3.28
CA ILE A 28 -2.98 2.71 2.09
C ILE A 28 -3.77 1.39 2.09
N VAL A 29 -3.12 0.27 2.44
CA VAL A 29 -3.74 -1.06 2.38
C VAL A 29 -4.59 -1.38 3.63
N LEU A 30 -4.29 -0.74 4.76
CA LEU A 30 -4.95 -0.97 6.06
C LEU A 30 -6.49 -0.98 6.02
N PRO A 31 -7.19 -0.01 5.40
CA PRO A 31 -8.66 -0.02 5.39
C PRO A 31 -9.23 -1.23 4.66
N ILE A 32 -8.65 -1.60 3.52
CA ILE A 32 -9.10 -2.74 2.71
C ILE A 32 -8.85 -4.06 3.45
N VAL A 33 -7.65 -4.22 4.04
CA VAL A 33 -7.30 -5.40 4.85
C VAL A 33 -8.20 -5.51 6.08
N SER A 34 -8.55 -4.39 6.70
CA SER A 34 -9.48 -4.36 7.85
C SER A 34 -10.86 -4.87 7.45
N ILE A 35 -11.40 -4.41 6.31
CA ILE A 35 -12.68 -4.90 5.77
C ILE A 35 -12.61 -6.39 5.48
N LEU A 36 -11.56 -6.84 4.78
CA LEU A 36 -11.30 -8.25 4.49
C LEU A 36 -11.25 -9.09 5.76
N PHE A 37 -10.58 -8.60 6.81
CA PHE A 37 -10.47 -9.29 8.09
C PHE A 37 -11.85 -9.48 8.74
N PHE A 38 -12.68 -8.43 8.79
CA PHE A 38 -14.03 -8.52 9.32
C PHE A 38 -14.92 -9.44 8.47
N MET A 39 -14.80 -9.42 7.15
CA MET A 39 -15.54 -10.35 6.29
C MET A 39 -15.14 -11.80 6.57
N ASN A 40 -13.84 -12.09 6.67
CA ASN A 40 -13.36 -13.44 6.97
C ASN A 40 -13.84 -13.92 8.35
N LEU A 41 -13.86 -13.04 9.37
CA LEU A 41 -14.45 -13.35 10.67
C LEU A 41 -15.95 -13.64 10.57
N GLY A 42 -16.71 -12.81 9.84
CA GLY A 42 -18.14 -12.98 9.62
C GLY A 42 -18.45 -14.31 8.93
N ILE A 43 -17.70 -14.66 7.89
CA ILE A 43 -17.81 -15.94 7.19
C ILE A 43 -17.50 -17.10 8.15
N GLY A 44 -16.49 -16.96 9.02
CA GLY A 44 -16.17 -17.95 10.04
C GLY A 44 -17.34 -18.19 11.00
N PHE A 45 -18.02 -17.13 11.45
CA PHE A 45 -19.24 -17.25 12.26
C PHE A 45 -20.39 -17.92 11.49
N ILE A 46 -20.64 -17.50 10.25
CA ILE A 46 -21.71 -18.08 9.40
C ILE A 46 -21.47 -19.58 9.19
N THR A 47 -20.24 -19.98 8.89
CA THR A 47 -19.88 -21.39 8.65
C THR A 47 -20.07 -22.24 9.91
N LYS A 48 -19.82 -21.67 11.11
CA LYS A 48 -20.11 -22.34 12.39
C LYS A 48 -21.62 -22.51 12.62
N SER A 49 -22.42 -21.50 12.27
CA SER A 49 -23.88 -21.52 12.46
C SER A 49 -24.64 -22.32 11.39
N ALA A 50 -24.10 -22.43 10.18
CA ALA A 50 -24.68 -23.16 9.05
C ALA A 50 -23.59 -23.95 8.30
N PRO A 51 -23.25 -25.17 8.77
CA PRO A 51 -22.12 -25.96 8.26
C PRO A 51 -22.22 -26.35 6.78
N GLN A 52 -23.44 -26.34 6.22
CA GLN A 52 -23.70 -26.60 4.80
C GLN A 52 -23.32 -25.44 3.87
N LEU A 53 -23.11 -24.22 4.39
CA LEU A 53 -22.56 -23.11 3.62
C LEU A 53 -21.05 -23.30 3.49
N ASN A 54 -20.65 -24.09 2.50
CA ASN A 54 -19.25 -24.33 2.20
C ASN A 54 -18.52 -23.00 1.94
N LEU A 55 -17.42 -22.77 2.66
CA LEU A 55 -16.52 -21.63 2.51
C LEU A 55 -16.13 -21.39 1.04
N PHE A 56 -15.91 -22.45 0.28
CA PHE A 56 -15.53 -22.37 -1.13
C PHE A 56 -16.68 -21.91 -2.03
N SER A 57 -17.91 -22.35 -1.74
CA SER A 57 -19.09 -22.03 -2.56
C SER A 57 -19.73 -20.70 -2.19
N PHE A 58 -19.64 -20.27 -0.93
CA PHE A 58 -20.31 -19.06 -0.43
C PHE A 58 -19.34 -17.99 0.04
N GLY A 59 -18.32 -18.35 0.82
CA GLY A 59 -17.36 -17.41 1.37
C GLY A 59 -16.50 -16.74 0.30
N PHE A 60 -16.02 -17.51 -0.69
CA PHE A 60 -15.18 -16.95 -1.76
C PHE A 60 -15.91 -15.93 -2.64
N PRO A 61 -17.11 -16.21 -3.19
CA PRO A 61 -17.88 -15.19 -3.91
C PRO A 61 -18.20 -13.96 -3.07
N LEU A 62 -18.52 -14.15 -1.78
CA LEU A 62 -18.82 -13.04 -0.88
C LEU A 62 -17.60 -12.14 -0.65
N THR A 63 -16.43 -12.72 -0.41
CA THR A 63 -15.18 -11.98 -0.24
C THR A 63 -14.79 -11.24 -1.52
N ILE A 64 -14.96 -11.85 -2.71
CA ILE A 64 -14.70 -11.15 -3.98
C ILE A 64 -15.61 -9.93 -4.12
N LEU A 65 -16.92 -10.11 -3.97
CA LEU A 65 -17.88 -9.01 -4.10
C LEU A 65 -17.62 -7.91 -3.07
N GLY A 66 -17.42 -8.28 -1.81
CA GLY A 66 -17.13 -7.33 -0.74
C GLY A 66 -15.83 -6.56 -0.95
N THR A 67 -14.78 -7.23 -1.45
CA THR A 67 -13.52 -6.57 -1.81
C THR A 67 -13.71 -5.63 -3.00
N PHE A 68 -14.51 -6.03 -3.99
CA PHE A 68 -14.79 -5.19 -5.14
C PHE A 68 -15.53 -3.91 -4.73
N PHE A 69 -16.51 -4.00 -3.83
CA PHE A 69 -17.16 -2.84 -3.24
C PHE A 69 -16.19 -1.98 -2.42
N ALA A 70 -15.34 -2.59 -1.60
CA ALA A 70 -14.34 -1.86 -0.83
C ALA A 70 -13.39 -1.08 -1.74
N LEU A 71 -12.94 -1.67 -2.84
CA LEU A 71 -12.11 -1.02 -3.84
C LEU A 71 -12.86 0.10 -4.56
N TYR A 72 -14.12 -0.13 -4.97
CA TYR A 72 -14.96 0.87 -5.63
C TYR A 72 -15.11 2.14 -4.79
N PHE A 73 -15.41 2.00 -3.49
CA PHE A 73 -15.49 3.16 -2.58
C PHE A 73 -14.13 3.79 -2.27
N SER A 74 -13.04 3.05 -2.47
CA SER A 74 -11.68 3.56 -2.23
C SER A 74 -11.12 4.35 -3.42
N VAL A 75 -11.76 4.35 -4.60
CA VAL A 75 -11.23 4.99 -5.81
C VAL A 75 -10.94 6.47 -5.60
N ASP A 76 -11.88 7.22 -5.03
CA ASP A 76 -11.71 8.66 -4.79
C ASP A 76 -10.56 8.94 -3.82
N ALA A 77 -10.46 8.14 -2.75
CA ALA A 77 -9.38 8.26 -1.79
C ALA A 77 -8.01 7.92 -2.42
N LEU A 78 -7.96 6.89 -3.26
CA LEU A 78 -6.74 6.50 -3.98
C LEU A 78 -6.24 7.61 -4.89
N GLN A 79 -7.13 8.39 -5.53
CA GLN A 79 -6.72 9.53 -6.36
C GLN A 79 -5.84 10.52 -5.57
N PHE A 80 -6.27 10.91 -4.36
CA PHE A 80 -5.51 11.84 -3.52
C PHE A 80 -4.17 11.24 -3.08
N VAL A 81 -4.18 9.96 -2.70
CA VAL A 81 -2.97 9.22 -2.33
C VAL A 81 -1.97 9.18 -3.49
N PHE A 82 -2.43 8.83 -4.70
CA PHE A 82 -1.57 8.75 -5.88
C PHE A 82 -0.89 10.08 -6.19
N SER A 83 -1.62 11.21 -6.09
CA SER A 83 -1.03 12.54 -6.27
C SER A 83 0.11 12.78 -5.28
N GLY A 84 -0.12 12.51 -3.98
CA GLY A 84 0.91 12.70 -2.96
C GLY A 84 2.12 11.79 -3.16
N LEU A 85 1.91 10.53 -3.57
CA LEU A 85 3.00 9.59 -3.85
C LEU A 85 3.86 10.01 -5.05
N ILE A 86 3.24 10.59 -6.09
CA ILE A 86 3.99 11.12 -7.25
C ILE A 86 4.86 12.31 -6.82
N ASP A 87 4.31 13.23 -6.03
CA ASP A 87 5.06 14.38 -5.51
C ASP A 87 6.23 13.94 -4.64
N GLU A 88 6.01 12.94 -3.78
CA GLU A 88 7.06 12.36 -2.94
C GLU A 88 8.15 11.65 -3.77
N ALA A 89 7.76 10.87 -4.77
CA ALA A 89 8.69 10.19 -5.67
C ALA A 89 9.57 11.18 -6.46
N ILE A 90 8.98 12.25 -6.99
CA ILE A 90 9.73 13.32 -7.66
C ILE A 90 10.65 14.02 -6.65
N GLY A 91 10.18 14.24 -5.41
CA GLY A 91 10.98 14.78 -4.32
C GLY A 91 12.23 13.94 -4.01
N TYR A 92 12.12 12.61 -4.01
CA TYR A 92 13.25 11.71 -3.83
C TYR A 92 14.24 11.77 -5.00
N LEU A 93 13.73 11.79 -6.24
CA LEU A 93 14.59 11.93 -7.43
C LEU A 93 15.37 13.24 -7.40
N ARG A 94 14.72 14.37 -7.08
CA ARG A 94 15.39 15.67 -6.93
C ARG A 94 16.47 15.60 -5.85
N ASN A 95 16.15 15.02 -4.69
CA ASN A 95 17.08 14.88 -3.58
C ASN A 95 18.32 14.03 -3.89
N ILE A 96 18.23 13.09 -4.83
CA ILE A 96 19.34 12.27 -5.31
C ILE A 96 20.15 13.03 -6.37
N LEU A 97 19.49 13.77 -7.25
CA LEU A 97 20.14 14.57 -8.29
C LEU A 97 20.92 15.76 -7.71
N GLU A 98 20.41 16.40 -6.65
CA GLU A 98 21.08 17.46 -5.88
C GLU A 98 22.32 16.95 -5.10
N VAL A 99 22.52 15.62 -4.98
CA VAL A 99 23.76 15.04 -4.45
C VAL A 99 24.90 15.08 -5.50
N SER A 100 24.62 15.53 -6.73
CA SER A 100 25.63 15.78 -7.78
C SER A 100 26.36 17.13 -7.54
N PRO A 101 27.67 17.25 -7.81
CA PRO A 101 28.58 18.18 -7.09
C PRO A 101 28.51 19.67 -7.41
N ASN A 102 27.42 20.18 -8.00
CA ASN A 102 27.33 21.59 -8.37
C ASN A 102 26.12 22.25 -7.69
N GLY A 103 26.30 22.56 -6.40
CA GLY A 103 25.41 23.42 -5.60
C GLY A 103 24.96 22.76 -4.32
#